data_AF-A0A4Y7R8G0-F1
#
_entry.id   AF-A0A4Y7R8G0-F1
#
_cell.length_a   1.000
_cell.length_b   1.000
_cell.length_c   1.000
_cell.angle_alpha   90.00
_cell.angle_beta   90.00
_cell.angle_gamma   90.00
#
_symmetry.space_group_name_H-M   'P 1'
#
loop_
_entity.id
_entity.type
_entity.pdbx_description
1 polymer ?
#
loop_
_entity_poly.entity_id
_entity_poly.type
_entity_poly.pdbx_seq_one_letter_code
_entity_poly.pdbx_strand_id
1 'polypeptide(L)'
;MKRPDFDSFRTIFLECLGQSTNLEPLNSAAARWDGLGDLEMRGQILESVNAKLQDSCGLSFEVNHRLLKVEGPVESVIIQAYHELNTIYLVEKINNKIRGRLN
;
A
#
# COMPACT_ATOMS: atom_id res chain seq x y z
N MET A 1 -7.76 -16.15 -1.94
CA MET A 1 -6.74 -15.11 -1.77
C MET A 1 -6.53 -14.88 -0.27
N LYS A 2 -5.27 -14.86 0.21
CA LYS A 2 -4.96 -14.56 1.61
C LYS A 2 -4.43 -13.13 1.68
N ARG A 3 -5.08 -12.30 2.49
CA ARG A 3 -4.63 -10.95 2.80
C ARG A 3 -3.27 -11.00 3.51
N PRO A 4 -2.29 -10.16 3.14
CA PRO A 4 -1.06 -10.03 3.92
C PRO A 4 -1.37 -9.50 5.32
N ASP A 5 -0.58 -9.92 6.31
CA ASP A 5 -0.52 -9.23 7.59
C ASP A 5 0.24 -7.89 7.44
N PHE A 6 0.24 -7.08 8.50
CA PHE A 6 0.83 -5.75 8.45
C PHE A 6 2.35 -5.79 8.21
N ASP A 7 3.09 -6.71 8.83
CA ASP A 7 4.54 -6.82 8.65
C ASP A 7 4.90 -7.23 7.22
N SER A 8 4.15 -8.17 6.64
CA SER A 8 4.30 -8.56 5.24
C SER A 8 4.02 -7.39 4.29
N PHE A 9 2.93 -6.64 4.51
CA PHE A 9 2.60 -5.46 3.71
C PHE A 9 3.66 -4.36 3.84
N ARG A 10 4.11 -4.09 5.08
CA ARG A 10 5.15 -3.12 5.40
C ARG A 10 6.46 -3.46 4.70
N THR A 11 6.85 -4.73 4.71
CA THR A 11 8.05 -5.22 4.02
C THR A 11 7.96 -4.96 2.52
N ILE A 12 6.84 -5.34 1.89
CA ILE A 12 6.59 -5.09 0.46
C ILE A 12 6.70 -3.60 0.14
N PHE A 13 6.10 -2.75 0.97
CA PHE A 13 6.12 -1.30 0.78
C PHE A 13 7.55 -0.75 0.83
N LEU A 14 8.32 -1.11 1.86
CA LEU A 14 9.69 -0.63 2.04
C LEU A 14 10.64 -1.15 0.95
N GLU A 15 10.42 -2.35 0.43
CA GLU A 15 11.17 -2.85 -0.73
C GLU A 15 10.91 -2.01 -1.99
N CYS A 16 9.64 -1.74 -2.30
CA CYS A 16 9.27 -0.89 -3.46
C CYS A 16 9.82 0.54 -3.30
N LEU A 17 9.79 1.07 -2.08
CA LEU A 17 10.35 2.37 -1.77
C LEU A 17 11.87 2.41 -1.99
N GLY A 18 12.61 1.41 -1.48
CA GLY A 18 14.06 1.32 -1.65
C GLY A 18 14.47 1.25 -3.12
N GLN A 19 13.72 0.51 -3.93
CA GLN A 19 13.92 0.43 -5.39
C GLN A 19 13.70 1.77 -6.10
N SER A 20 12.82 2.61 -5.58
CA SER A 20 12.43 3.87 -6.20
C SER A 20 13.29 5.06 -5.76
N THR A 21 13.91 5.00 -4.57
CA THR A 21 14.50 6.19 -3.91
C THR A 21 15.99 6.09 -3.61
N ASN A 22 16.66 4.97 -3.94
CA ASN A 22 18.04 4.67 -3.52
C ASN A 22 18.25 4.77 -1.99
N LEU A 23 17.17 4.75 -1.20
CA LEU A 23 17.24 4.79 0.25
C LEU A 23 17.51 3.39 0.80
N GLU A 24 18.40 3.32 1.78
CA GLU A 24 18.64 2.10 2.55
C GLU A 24 17.35 1.71 3.31
N PRO A 25 16.93 0.43 3.27
CA PRO A 25 15.66 -0.03 3.87
C PRO A 25 15.52 0.31 5.35
N LEU A 26 16.63 0.31 6.10
CA LEU A 26 16.69 0.59 7.54
C LEU A 26 16.25 2.01 7.92
N ASN A 27 16.43 2.99 7.04
CA ASN A 27 16.05 4.39 7.29
C ASN A 27 14.75 4.79 6.57
N SER A 28 14.24 3.93 5.70
CA SER A 28 13.16 4.25 4.78
C SER A 28 11.82 4.48 5.50
N ALA A 29 11.55 3.77 6.60
CA ALA A 29 10.30 3.93 7.37
C ALA A 29 10.20 5.27 8.11
N ALA A 30 11.33 5.78 8.61
CA ALA A 30 11.41 7.06 9.34
C ALA A 30 11.61 8.26 8.41
N ALA A 31 11.93 8.03 7.13
CA ALA A 31 12.05 9.08 6.13
C ALA A 31 10.73 9.84 5.98
N ARG A 32 10.81 11.14 5.68
CA ARG A 32 9.62 11.97 5.45
C ARG A 32 9.03 11.68 4.08
N TRP A 33 7.80 11.20 4.04
CA TRP A 33 7.05 10.96 2.80
C TRP A 33 6.84 12.23 2.00
N ASP A 34 6.48 13.33 2.67
CA ASP A 34 6.27 14.62 2.00
C ASP A 34 7.55 15.21 1.38
N GLY A 35 8.72 14.76 1.85
CA GLY A 35 10.04 15.08 1.30
C GLY A 35 10.56 14.07 0.27
N LEU A 36 9.84 12.97 0.03
CA LEU A 36 10.20 11.97 -0.97
C LEU A 36 9.69 12.41 -2.34
N GLY A 37 10.54 13.11 -3.08
CA GLY A 37 10.27 13.52 -4.45
C GLY A 37 8.97 14.34 -4.62
N ASP A 38 8.52 14.43 -5.86
CA ASP A 38 7.25 15.05 -6.20
C ASP A 38 6.07 14.07 -6.02
N LEU A 39 4.85 14.54 -6.35
CA LEU A 39 3.64 13.72 -6.28
C LEU A 39 3.66 12.57 -7.29
N GLU A 40 4.34 12.74 -8.43
CA GLU A 40 4.44 11.71 -9.46
C GLU A 40 5.28 10.53 -8.96
N MET A 41 6.43 10.81 -8.37
CA MET A 41 7.30 9.80 -7.76
C MET A 41 6.58 9.02 -6.66
N ARG A 42 5.86 9.73 -5.77
CA ARG A 42 5.04 9.09 -4.73
C ARG A 42 3.93 8.22 -5.31
N GLY A 43 3.32 8.65 -6.41
CA GLY A 43 2.37 7.85 -7.16
C GLY A 43 3.00 6.57 -7.70
N GLN A 44 4.16 6.68 -8.36
CA GLN A 44 4.89 5.53 -8.89
C GLN A 44 5.28 4.52 -7.81
N ILE A 45 5.65 4.98 -6.61
CA ILE A 45 5.91 4.10 -5.46
C ILE A 45 4.65 3.32 -5.08
N LEU A 46 3.51 4.01 -4.89
CA LEU A 46 2.25 3.36 -4.51
C LEU A 46 1.75 2.38 -5.59
N GLU A 47 1.89 2.74 -6.87
CA GLU A 47 1.58 1.85 -8.00
C GLU A 47 2.49 0.62 -8.02
N SER A 48 3.77 0.78 -7.71
CA SER A 48 4.71 -0.36 -7.61
C SER A 48 4.33 -1.30 -6.46
N VAL A 49 3.88 -0.75 -5.32
CA VAL A 49 3.35 -1.55 -4.21
C VAL A 49 2.10 -2.30 -4.65
N ASN A 50 1.16 -1.65 -5.35
CA ASN A 50 -0.03 -2.30 -5.90
C ASN A 50 0.32 -3.43 -6.86
N ALA A 51 1.26 -3.23 -7.78
CA ALA A 51 1.71 -4.28 -8.70
C ALA A 51 2.25 -5.50 -7.94
N LYS A 52 3.06 -5.29 -6.89
CA LYS A 52 3.62 -6.37 -6.07
C LYS A 52 2.56 -7.07 -5.21
N LEU A 53 1.56 -6.34 -4.71
CA LEU A 53 0.42 -6.92 -3.99
C LEU A 53 -0.49 -7.73 -4.92
N GLN A 54 -0.71 -7.25 -6.13
CA GLN A 54 -1.51 -7.93 -7.13
C GLN A 54 -0.86 -9.25 -7.54
N ASP A 55 0.46 -9.26 -7.75
CA ASP A 55 1.23 -10.47 -8.07
C ASP A 55 1.26 -11.47 -6.89
N SER A 56 1.51 -10.98 -5.66
CA SER A 56 1.68 -11.84 -4.49
C SER A 56 0.38 -12.40 -3.90
N CYS A 57 -0.70 -11.61 -3.89
CA CYS A 57 -1.93 -11.99 -3.18
C CYS A 57 -3.23 -11.67 -3.94
N GLY A 58 -3.13 -11.06 -5.13
CA GLY A 58 -4.28 -10.69 -5.95
C GLY A 58 -5.08 -9.50 -5.40
N LEU A 59 -4.49 -8.70 -4.51
CA LEU A 59 -5.12 -7.55 -3.88
C LEU A 59 -4.42 -6.26 -4.31
N SER A 60 -5.16 -5.15 -4.28
CA SER A 60 -4.66 -3.80 -4.50
C SER A 60 -5.45 -2.80 -3.66
N PHE A 61 -4.92 -1.60 -3.51
CA PHE A 61 -5.60 -0.48 -2.87
C PHE A 61 -5.69 0.73 -3.81
N GLU A 62 -6.60 1.65 -3.51
CA GLU A 62 -6.75 2.87 -4.31
C GLU A 62 -5.59 3.83 -4.04
N VAL A 63 -4.83 4.18 -5.08
CA VAL A 63 -3.86 5.28 -5.02
C VAL A 63 -4.63 6.59 -5.07
N ASN A 64 -4.80 7.22 -3.91
CA ASN A 64 -5.57 8.44 -3.77
C ASN A 64 -4.72 9.62 -3.29
N HIS A 65 -5.27 10.82 -3.48
CA HIS A 65 -4.60 12.07 -3.15
C HIS A 65 -4.27 12.21 -1.66
N ARG A 66 -5.01 11.54 -0.77
CA ARG A 66 -4.72 11.52 0.67
C ARG A 66 -3.43 10.75 0.96
N LEU A 67 -3.22 9.59 0.33
CA LEU A 67 -1.98 8.82 0.44
C LEU A 67 -0.78 9.57 -0.14
N LEU A 68 -0.96 10.27 -1.27
CA LEU A 68 0.11 11.06 -1.91
C LEU A 68 0.58 12.25 -1.08
N LYS A 69 -0.31 12.82 -0.24
CA LYS A 69 -0.06 14.05 0.54
C LYS A 69 0.02 13.83 2.04
N VAL A 70 0.23 12.59 2.51
CA VAL A 70 0.49 12.34 3.93
C VAL A 70 1.71 13.15 4.36
N GLU A 71 1.54 14.00 5.35
CA GLU A 71 2.65 14.69 5.98
C GLU A 71 3.27 13.80 7.06
N GLY A 72 4.60 13.70 7.09
CA GLY A 72 5.32 12.94 8.10
C GLY A 72 5.97 11.66 7.55
N PRO A 73 6.23 10.67 8.42
CA PRO A 73 7.06 9.53 8.05
C PRO A 73 6.36 8.58 7.08
N VAL A 74 7.16 7.86 6.27
CA VAL A 74 6.68 6.78 5.39
C VAL A 74 5.81 5.78 6.16
N GLU A 75 6.17 5.46 7.41
CA GLU A 75 5.38 4.57 8.26
C GLU A 75 3.90 5.00 8.36
N SER A 76 3.60 6.30 8.40
CA SER A 76 2.23 6.80 8.42
C SER A 76 1.47 6.50 7.12
N VAL A 77 2.15 6.52 5.98
CA VAL A 77 1.58 6.14 4.68
C VAL A 77 1.32 4.65 4.62
N ILE A 78 2.27 3.83 5.11
CA ILE A 78 2.14 2.37 5.18
C ILE A 78 0.89 1.99 5.99
N ILE A 79 0.72 2.60 7.17
CA ILE A 79 -0.45 2.36 8.02
C ILE A 79 -1.74 2.73 7.27
N GLN A 80 -1.80 3.91 6.65
CA GLN A 80 -2.99 4.36 5.92
C GLN A 80 -3.30 3.47 4.72
N ALA A 81 -2.31 3.12 3.90
CA ALA A 81 -2.49 2.25 2.74
C ALA A 81 -2.93 0.84 3.15
N TYR A 82 -2.40 0.31 4.26
CA TYR A 82 -2.86 -0.96 4.81
C TYR A 82 -4.33 -0.90 5.27
N HIS A 83 -4.76 0.23 5.85
CA HIS A 83 -6.18 0.44 6.18
C HIS A 83 -7.09 0.48 4.94
N GLU A 84 -6.66 1.14 3.86
CA GLU A 84 -7.39 1.15 2.59
C GLU A 84 -7.50 -0.27 2.01
N LEU A 85 -6.38 -1.01 1.95
CA LEU A 85 -6.35 -2.42 1.51
C LEU A 85 -7.31 -3.30 2.32
N ASN A 86 -7.33 -3.13 3.65
CA ASN A 86 -8.23 -3.87 4.53
C ASN A 86 -9.70 -3.58 4.25
N THR A 87 -10.02 -2.31 4.00
CA THR A 87 -11.39 -1.88 3.72
C THR A 87 -11.88 -2.48 2.42
N ILE A 88 -11.08 -2.43 1.36
CA ILE A 88 -11.39 -3.04 0.05
C ILE A 88 -11.59 -4.54 0.20
N TYR A 89 -10.65 -5.24 0.85
CA TYR A 89 -10.74 -6.68 1.08
C TYR A 89 -12.02 -7.09 1.83
N LEU A 90 -12.43 -6.32 2.85
CA LEU A 90 -13.65 -6.59 3.60
C LEU A 90 -14.90 -6.39 2.73
N VAL A 91 -14.95 -5.31 1.96
CA VAL A 91 -16.06 -5.01 1.04
C VAL A 91 -16.21 -6.12 -0.01
N GLU A 92 -15.11 -6.56 -0.62
CA GLU A 92 -15.13 -7.66 -1.59
C GLU A 92 -15.61 -8.98 -0.98
N LYS A 93 -15.17 -9.30 0.24
CA LYS A 93 -15.61 -10.50 0.95
C LYS A 93 -17.11 -10.46 1.27
N ILE A 94 -17.64 -9.30 1.67
CA ILE A 94 -19.08 -9.11 1.90
C ILE A 94 -19.85 -9.30 0.59
N ASN A 95 -19.41 -8.65 -0.49
CA ASN A 95 -20.06 -8.76 -1.81
C ASN A 95 -20.09 -10.20 -2.31
N ASN A 96 -18.98 -10.94 -2.17
CA ASN A 96 -18.92 -12.36 -2.55
C ASN A 96 -19.85 -13.23 -1.72
N LYS A 97 -20.00 -12.94 -0.42
CA LYS A 97 -20.95 -13.65 0.46
C LYS A 97 -22.41 -13.38 0.07
N ILE A 98 -22.73 -12.15 -0.37
CA ILE A 98 -24.07 -11.80 -0.85
C ILE A 98 -24.36 -12.50 -2.19
N ARG A 99 -23.44 -12.44 -3.15
CA ARG A 99 -23.57 -13.11 -4.46
C ARG A 99 -23.75 -14.62 -4.31
N GLY A 100 -22.99 -15.26 -3.42
CA GLY A 100 -23.12 -16.70 -3.16
C GLY A 100 -24.41 -17.12 -2.44
N ARG A 101 -25.23 -16.17 -1.96
CA ARG A 101 -26.58 -16.43 -1.42
C ARG A 101 -27.69 -16.19 -2.44
N LEU A 102 -27.38 -15.51 -3.54
CA LEU A 102 -28.31 -15.18 -4.62
C LEU A 102 -28.23 -16.16 -5.80
N ASN A 103 -27.23 -17.05 -5.79
CA ASN A 103 -27.12 -18.24 -6.65
C ASN A 103 -27.56 -19.47 -5.86
#